data_AF-A0A6U5BAV9-F1
#
_entry.id   AF-A0A6U5BAV9-F1
#
_cell.length_a   1.000
_cell.length_b   1.000
_cell.length_c   1.000
_cell.angle_alpha   90.00
_cell.angle_beta   90.00
_cell.angle_gamma   90.00
#
_symmetry.space_group_name_H-M   'P 1'
#
loop_
_entity.id
_entity.type
_entity.pdbx_description
1 polymer ?
#
loop_
_entity_poly.entity_id
_entity_poly.type
_entity_poly.pdbx_seq_one_letter_code
_entity_poly.pdbx_strand_id
1 'polypeptide(L)'
;MDEIQKIVFEIADRCQRRKVPVTDMLAAFVAKTIILENPDKFQLDRAMSQDDVEGLVSMAVTRLSKEDDPSLETLRMQVAFDAAYVERQEALEKDKAGTNRAYSLLEQSICATKLASTKDVAGMGQMHRLIIAALLTRTGQNPSNEVFQREVAAALESVLPRANLYPFTALDYADKRDRLVDLHNYVLGIRLFNKALGKGGSGLGDKIRDASEQVLSLGTDVMNQLGDAEKVVADTQAVINFAHKMGEKASTSKAPLQRLHDELAYKRQYIGFLQSFEQEIATSQEQMHNIALDYDSHMEELRELVGRKSAVPKERVYPLFEGLSKLWMEAKDVEMHNGALQSIFDELVSFSSPNFKSVLNEEDVSTAYRDQQGEEAKPGAEAAAAGGEGA
;
A
#
# COMPACT_ATOMS: atom_id res chain seq x y z
N MET A 1 -13.74 28.68 7.93
CA MET A 1 -12.38 28.14 8.10
C MET A 1 -12.08 28.14 9.57
N ASP A 2 -11.83 26.96 10.09
CA ASP A 2 -11.46 26.71 11.48
C ASP A 2 -10.22 27.56 11.85
N GLU A 3 -10.10 28.05 13.08
CA GLU A 3 -8.93 28.88 13.48
C GLU A 3 -7.61 28.13 13.26
N ILE A 4 -7.61 26.82 13.49
CA ILE A 4 -6.48 25.92 13.25
C ILE A 4 -6.12 25.87 11.76
N GLN A 5 -7.10 25.80 10.85
CA GLN A 5 -6.84 25.77 9.40
C GLN A 5 -6.13 27.04 8.93
N LYS A 6 -6.45 28.20 9.53
CA LYS A 6 -5.75 29.45 9.20
C LYS A 6 -4.30 29.43 9.64
N ILE A 7 -4.00 28.89 10.82
CA ILE A 7 -2.63 28.76 11.34
C ILE A 7 -1.81 27.85 10.44
N VAL A 8 -2.36 26.69 10.08
CA VAL A 8 -1.70 25.73 9.19
C VAL A 8 -1.40 26.36 7.83
N PHE A 9 -2.39 27.04 7.23
CA PHE A 9 -2.22 27.75 5.97
C PHE A 9 -1.11 28.81 6.05
N GLU A 10 -1.09 29.62 7.11
CA GLU A 10 -0.09 30.68 7.30
C GLU A 10 1.33 30.10 7.45
N ILE A 11 1.49 28.98 8.16
CA ILE A 11 2.77 28.27 8.28
C ILE A 11 3.22 27.79 6.89
N ALA A 12 2.35 27.08 6.16
CA ALA A 12 2.66 26.53 4.86
C ALA A 12 3.03 27.64 3.85
N ASP A 13 2.25 28.73 3.80
CA ASP A 13 2.52 29.87 2.92
C ASP A 13 3.85 30.55 3.24
N ARG A 14 4.17 30.77 4.52
CA ARG A 14 5.46 31.37 4.92
C ARG A 14 6.65 30.46 4.60
N CYS A 15 6.51 29.16 4.79
CA CYS A 15 7.53 28.18 4.39
C CYS A 15 7.72 28.17 2.87
N GLN A 16 6.63 28.21 2.10
CA GLN A 16 6.68 28.27 0.63
C GLN A 16 7.39 29.53 0.12
N ARG A 17 7.14 30.69 0.72
CA ARG A 17 7.87 31.95 0.41
C ARG A 17 9.37 31.85 0.67
N ARG A 18 9.79 30.97 1.59
CA ARG A 18 11.19 30.65 1.89
C ARG A 18 11.74 29.49 1.03
N LYS A 19 10.96 29.00 0.06
CA LYS A 19 11.28 27.84 -0.80
C LYS A 19 11.47 26.52 -0.02
N VAL A 20 10.81 26.40 1.13
CA VAL A 20 10.75 25.16 1.90
C VAL A 20 9.38 24.53 1.63
N PRO A 21 9.29 23.47 0.82
CA PRO A 21 8.02 22.80 0.56
C PRO A 21 7.52 22.12 1.83
N VAL A 22 6.31 22.45 2.26
CA VAL A 22 5.67 21.91 3.46
C VAL A 22 4.23 21.60 3.14
N THR A 23 3.80 20.37 3.46
CA THR A 23 2.39 19.96 3.36
C THR A 23 1.59 20.50 4.54
N ASP A 24 0.29 20.70 4.35
CA ASP A 24 -0.61 21.13 5.45
C ASP A 24 -0.54 20.18 6.65
N MET A 25 -0.40 18.88 6.40
CA MET A 25 -0.27 17.88 7.46
C MET A 25 1.03 18.05 8.26
N LEU A 26 2.16 18.32 7.60
CA LEU A 26 3.44 18.57 8.26
C LEU A 26 3.41 19.88 9.05
N ALA A 27 2.82 20.94 8.49
CA ALA A 27 2.62 22.20 9.19
C ALA A 27 1.74 22.03 10.44
N ALA A 28 0.63 21.29 10.32
CA ALA A 28 -0.26 20.98 11.46
C ALA A 28 0.45 20.16 12.53
N PHE A 29 1.23 19.14 12.13
CA PHE A 29 1.97 18.29 13.05
C PHE A 29 3.01 19.10 13.82
N VAL A 30 3.83 19.91 13.13
CA VAL A 30 4.85 20.75 13.78
C VAL A 30 4.21 21.78 14.70
N ALA A 31 3.11 22.42 14.31
CA ALA A 31 2.37 23.34 15.17
C ALA A 31 1.89 22.65 16.45
N LYS A 32 1.30 21.46 16.33
CA LYS A 32 0.85 20.65 17.48
C LYS A 32 2.02 20.28 18.39
N THR A 33 3.15 19.85 17.84
CA THR A 33 4.35 19.51 18.62
C THR A 33 4.87 20.72 19.39
N ILE A 34 4.90 21.90 18.78
CA ILE A 34 5.33 23.14 19.45
C ILE A 34 4.38 23.52 20.58
N ILE A 35 3.06 23.36 20.38
CA ILE A 35 2.07 23.60 21.44
C ILE A 35 2.36 22.68 22.65
N LEU A 36 2.57 21.38 22.39
CA LEU A 36 2.84 20.39 23.43
C LEU A 36 4.19 20.61 24.15
N GLU A 37 5.21 21.08 23.43
CA GLU A 37 6.54 21.39 23.99
C GLU A 37 6.55 22.69 24.81
N ASN A 38 5.54 23.55 24.67
CA ASN A 38 5.49 24.86 25.34
C ASN A 38 4.16 25.04 26.11
N PRO A 39 3.87 24.19 27.11
CA PRO A 39 2.58 24.20 27.83
C PRO A 39 2.34 25.50 28.61
N ASP A 40 3.41 26.17 29.04
CA ASP A 40 3.33 27.45 29.73
C ASP A 40 2.91 28.61 28.81
N LYS A 41 3.20 28.48 27.51
CA LYS A 41 2.93 29.50 26.49
C LYS A 41 1.64 29.23 25.73
N PHE A 42 1.33 27.97 25.43
CA PHE A 42 0.16 27.57 24.65
C PHE A 42 -0.73 26.64 25.47
N GLN A 43 -1.72 27.23 26.15
CA GLN A 43 -2.71 26.48 26.93
C GLN A 43 -3.83 25.96 26.02
N LEU A 44 -4.00 24.63 25.94
CA LEU A 44 -5.00 23.97 25.07
C LEU A 44 -6.46 24.38 25.39
N ASP A 45 -6.74 24.76 26.64
CA ASP A 45 -8.10 25.08 27.12
C ASP A 45 -8.48 26.57 26.97
N ARG A 46 -7.57 27.41 26.46
CA ARG A 46 -7.78 28.85 26.29
C ARG A 46 -7.69 29.24 24.81
N ALA A 47 -8.59 30.11 24.35
CA ALA A 47 -8.49 30.70 23.02
C ALA A 47 -7.14 31.43 22.85
N MET A 48 -6.41 31.11 21.80
CA MET A 48 -5.11 31.72 21.49
C MET A 48 -5.29 33.20 21.16
N SER A 49 -4.43 34.07 21.70
CA SER A 49 -4.39 35.47 21.28
C SER A 49 -3.73 35.59 19.90
N GLN A 50 -3.90 36.74 19.22
CA GLN A 50 -3.20 37.00 17.94
C GLN A 50 -1.67 36.92 18.09
N ASP A 51 -1.12 37.37 19.23
CA ASP A 51 0.31 37.30 19.51
C ASP A 51 0.78 35.85 19.72
N ASP A 52 -0.06 35.01 20.35
CA ASP A 52 0.23 33.57 20.50
C ASP A 52 0.23 32.88 19.13
N VAL A 53 -0.73 33.20 18.27
CA VAL A 53 -0.79 32.67 16.91
C VAL A 53 0.45 33.06 16.10
N GLU A 54 0.82 34.33 16.09
CA GLU A 54 2.02 34.80 15.38
C GLU A 54 3.30 34.16 15.96
N GLY A 55 3.38 34.02 17.28
CA GLY A 55 4.46 33.33 17.96
C GLY A 55 4.58 31.86 17.56
N LEU A 56 3.46 31.14 17.51
CA LEU A 56 3.39 29.74 17.07
C LEU A 56 3.83 29.60 15.60
N VAL A 57 3.28 30.43 14.71
CA VAL A 57 3.63 30.45 13.29
C VAL A 57 5.12 30.70 13.12
N SER A 58 5.69 31.69 13.81
CA SER A 58 7.12 31.99 13.72
C SER A 58 7.99 30.83 14.22
N MET A 59 7.61 30.17 15.32
CA MET A 59 8.35 29.01 15.84
C MET A 59 8.28 27.83 14.88
N ALA A 60 7.11 27.56 14.30
CA ALA A 60 6.90 26.49 13.33
C ALA A 60 7.72 26.72 12.06
N VAL A 61 7.65 27.91 11.48
CA VAL A 61 8.41 28.26 10.26
C VAL A 61 9.91 28.16 10.53
N THR A 62 10.40 28.63 11.69
CA THR A 62 11.82 28.49 12.06
C THR A 62 12.23 27.03 12.17
N ARG A 63 11.43 26.17 12.83
CA ARG A 63 11.71 24.74 12.95
C ARG A 63 11.71 24.05 11.59
N LEU A 64 10.72 24.34 10.74
CA LEU A 64 10.60 23.77 9.39
C LEU A 64 11.69 24.24 8.43
N SER A 65 12.28 25.42 8.67
CA SER A 65 13.37 25.98 7.86
C SER A 65 14.76 25.46 8.23
N LYS A 66 14.89 24.56 9.23
CA LYS A 66 16.21 24.01 9.58
C LYS A 66 16.72 23.11 8.45
N GLU A 67 17.97 23.34 8.07
CA GLU A 67 18.74 22.49 7.17
C GLU A 67 19.59 21.52 8.00
N ASP A 68 19.85 20.32 7.47
CA ASP A 68 20.73 19.33 8.10
C ASP A 68 20.30 18.95 9.54
N ASP A 69 19.01 18.63 9.74
CA ASP A 69 18.43 18.32 11.06
C ASP A 69 17.71 16.95 11.04
N PRO A 70 18.32 15.87 11.60
CA PRO A 70 17.76 14.52 11.59
C PRO A 70 16.46 14.41 12.37
N SER A 71 16.29 15.22 13.42
CA SER A 71 15.05 15.26 14.20
C SER A 71 13.89 15.77 13.34
N LEU A 72 14.10 16.82 12.55
CA LEU A 72 13.13 17.33 11.58
C LEU A 72 12.89 16.33 10.45
N GLU A 73 13.94 15.66 9.95
CA GLU A 73 13.79 14.65 8.91
C GLU A 73 12.97 13.44 9.40
N THR A 74 13.12 13.07 10.67
CA THR A 74 12.29 12.03 11.32
C THR A 74 10.81 12.43 11.29
N LEU A 75 10.51 13.69 11.63
CA LEU A 75 9.14 14.22 11.58
C LEU A 75 8.60 14.25 10.16
N ARG A 76 9.41 14.62 9.16
CA ARG A 76 9.02 14.60 7.75
C ARG A 76 8.65 13.20 7.30
N MET A 77 9.48 12.21 7.63
CA MET A 77 9.25 10.81 7.29
C MET A 77 7.97 10.28 7.94
N GLN A 78 7.76 10.54 9.24
CA GLN A 78 6.55 10.13 9.95
C GLN A 78 5.28 10.70 9.31
N VAL A 79 5.26 12.01 9.05
CA VAL A 79 4.09 12.65 8.46
C VAL A 79 3.86 12.24 7.00
N ALA A 80 4.93 12.10 6.21
CA ALA A 80 4.82 11.64 4.83
C ALA A 80 4.22 10.23 4.78
N PHE A 81 4.72 9.34 5.64
CA PHE A 81 4.23 7.97 5.75
C PHE A 81 2.75 7.90 6.16
N ASP A 82 2.36 8.60 7.23
CA ASP A 82 0.97 8.66 7.68
C ASP A 82 0.05 9.26 6.60
N ALA A 83 0.49 10.32 5.93
CA ALA A 83 -0.26 10.96 4.84
C ALA A 83 -0.47 10.00 3.66
N ALA A 84 0.59 9.29 3.26
CA ALA A 84 0.55 8.33 2.16
C ALA A 84 -0.43 7.20 2.45
N TYR A 85 -0.43 6.64 3.66
CA TYR A 85 -1.40 5.62 4.06
C TYR A 85 -2.84 6.12 3.96
N VAL A 86 -3.12 7.32 4.49
CA VAL A 86 -4.46 7.91 4.44
C VAL A 86 -4.91 8.15 3.01
N GLU A 87 -4.08 8.79 2.18
CA GLU A 87 -4.43 9.10 0.79
C GLU A 87 -4.71 7.83 -0.03
N ARG A 88 -3.88 6.80 0.13
CA ARG A 88 -4.05 5.54 -0.59
C ARG A 88 -5.27 4.75 -0.13
N GLN A 89 -5.56 4.76 1.17
CA GLN A 89 -6.78 4.15 1.70
C GLN A 89 -8.04 4.86 1.16
N GLU A 90 -8.06 6.19 1.18
CA GLU A 90 -9.19 6.97 0.63
C GLU A 90 -9.36 6.73 -0.88
N ALA A 91 -8.26 6.62 -1.63
CA ALA A 91 -8.31 6.32 -3.06
C ALA A 91 -8.92 4.93 -3.34
N LEU A 92 -8.52 3.90 -2.59
CA LEU A 92 -9.06 2.55 -2.71
C LEU A 92 -10.56 2.51 -2.34
N GLU A 93 -10.96 3.18 -1.26
CA GLU A 93 -12.35 3.28 -0.85
C GLU A 93 -13.21 4.01 -1.88
N LYS A 94 -12.68 5.08 -2.47
CA LYS A 94 -13.35 5.84 -3.53
C LYS A 94 -13.57 5.00 -4.79
N ASP A 95 -12.58 4.21 -5.21
CA ASP A 95 -12.70 3.34 -6.38
C ASP A 95 -13.73 2.21 -6.13
N LYS A 96 -13.65 1.55 -4.96
CA LYS A 96 -14.64 0.54 -4.53
C LYS A 96 -16.05 1.13 -4.46
N ALA A 97 -16.20 2.33 -3.88
CA ALA A 97 -17.49 3.02 -3.80
C ALA A 97 -18.02 3.40 -5.19
N GLY A 98 -17.16 3.83 -6.12
CA GLY A 98 -17.53 4.15 -7.49
C GLY A 98 -18.12 2.94 -8.22
N THR A 99 -17.40 1.81 -8.18
CA THR A 99 -17.84 0.54 -8.77
C THR A 99 -19.15 0.04 -8.14
N ASN A 100 -19.24 0.07 -6.82
CA ASN A 100 -20.44 -0.36 -6.09
C ASN A 100 -21.66 0.51 -6.38
N ARG A 101 -21.48 1.83 -6.51
CA ARG A 101 -22.57 2.76 -6.91
C ARG A 101 -23.06 2.46 -8.31
N ALA A 102 -22.14 2.29 -9.27
CA ALA A 102 -22.50 1.96 -10.65
C ALA A 102 -23.26 0.63 -10.74
N TYR A 103 -22.78 -0.40 -10.03
CA TYR A 103 -23.46 -1.69 -9.95
C TYR A 103 -24.85 -1.56 -9.31
N SER A 104 -24.99 -0.81 -8.20
CA SER A 104 -26.25 -0.65 -7.48
C SER A 104 -27.35 -0.03 -8.34
N LEU A 105 -27.01 0.94 -9.21
CA LEU A 105 -27.97 1.53 -10.15
C LEU A 105 -28.48 0.51 -11.19
N LEU A 106 -27.59 -0.36 -11.67
CA LEU A 106 -27.95 -1.44 -12.59
C LEU A 106 -28.78 -2.51 -11.90
N GLU A 107 -28.40 -2.91 -10.69
CA GLU A 107 -29.15 -3.87 -9.85
C GLU A 107 -30.58 -3.38 -9.61
N GLN A 108 -30.76 -2.13 -9.15
CA GLN A 108 -32.07 -1.53 -8.93
C GLN A 108 -32.92 -1.53 -10.21
N SER A 109 -32.32 -1.19 -11.35
CA SER A 109 -32.99 -1.19 -12.65
C SER A 109 -33.44 -2.59 -13.07
N ILE A 110 -32.58 -3.60 -12.88
CA ILE A 110 -32.89 -5.00 -13.17
C ILE A 110 -34.01 -5.50 -12.26
N CYS A 111 -33.90 -5.26 -10.96
CA CYS A 111 -34.86 -5.76 -9.98
C CYS A 111 -36.25 -5.11 -10.16
N ALA A 112 -36.31 -3.82 -10.50
CA ALA A 112 -37.54 -3.09 -10.77
C ALA A 112 -38.21 -3.49 -12.10
N THR A 113 -37.45 -3.99 -13.08
CA THR A 113 -37.99 -4.34 -14.40
C THR A 113 -38.88 -5.58 -14.33
N LYS A 114 -40.10 -5.46 -14.88
CA LYS A 114 -41.06 -6.55 -15.07
C LYS A 114 -41.47 -6.64 -16.54
N LEU A 115 -41.42 -7.83 -17.11
CA LEU A 115 -41.87 -8.06 -18.49
C LEU A 115 -43.37 -8.32 -18.52
N ALA A 116 -44.04 -7.72 -19.50
CA ALA A 116 -45.50 -7.88 -19.64
C ALA A 116 -45.88 -9.30 -20.11
N SER A 117 -45.07 -9.91 -20.98
CA SER A 117 -45.29 -11.27 -21.47
C SER A 117 -44.00 -11.89 -22.01
N THR A 118 -44.03 -13.19 -22.29
CA THR A 118 -42.95 -13.91 -23.00
C THR A 118 -42.73 -13.42 -24.44
N LYS A 119 -43.64 -12.59 -24.99
CA LYS A 119 -43.53 -12.00 -26.33
C LYS A 119 -42.93 -10.59 -26.32
N ASP A 120 -42.58 -10.06 -25.16
CA ASP A 120 -41.94 -8.74 -25.03
C ASP A 120 -40.46 -8.80 -25.44
N VAL A 121 -40.22 -8.87 -26.75
CA VAL A 121 -38.86 -8.99 -27.33
C VAL A 121 -38.00 -7.78 -26.97
N ALA A 122 -38.58 -6.57 -26.96
CA ALA A 122 -37.88 -5.34 -26.63
C ALA A 122 -37.43 -5.33 -25.17
N GLY A 123 -38.35 -5.65 -24.24
CA GLY A 123 -38.06 -5.76 -22.81
C GLY A 123 -37.06 -6.87 -22.49
N MET A 124 -37.17 -8.05 -23.12
CA MET A 124 -36.18 -9.12 -22.97
C MET A 124 -34.78 -8.66 -23.42
N GLY A 125 -34.69 -7.96 -24.56
CA GLY A 125 -33.45 -7.42 -25.07
C GLY A 125 -32.84 -6.38 -24.11
N GLN A 126 -33.67 -5.52 -23.51
CA GLN A 126 -33.22 -4.54 -22.51
C GLN A 126 -32.72 -5.23 -21.24
N MET A 127 -33.48 -6.18 -20.68
CA MET A 127 -33.11 -6.92 -19.49
C MET A 127 -31.77 -7.64 -19.67
N HIS A 128 -31.60 -8.32 -20.81
CA HIS A 128 -30.35 -9.00 -21.14
C HIS A 128 -29.16 -8.03 -21.20
N ARG A 129 -29.32 -6.84 -21.79
CA ARG A 129 -28.27 -5.81 -21.81
C ARG A 129 -27.95 -5.27 -20.42
N LEU A 130 -28.96 -5.06 -19.57
CA LEU A 130 -28.75 -4.60 -18.19
C LEU A 130 -27.97 -5.62 -17.36
N ILE A 131 -28.33 -6.91 -17.46
CA ILE A 131 -27.61 -7.99 -16.78
C ILE A 131 -26.14 -8.03 -17.25
N ILE A 132 -25.89 -8.00 -18.56
CA ILE A 132 -24.51 -7.97 -19.10
C ILE A 132 -23.74 -6.76 -18.56
N ALA A 133 -24.34 -5.57 -18.56
CA ALA A 133 -23.70 -4.38 -18.03
C ALA A 133 -23.37 -4.54 -16.54
N ALA A 134 -24.29 -5.05 -15.73
CA ALA A 134 -24.06 -5.29 -14.30
C ALA A 134 -22.90 -6.28 -14.05
N LEU A 135 -22.84 -7.34 -14.85
CA LEU A 135 -21.78 -8.34 -14.77
C LEU A 135 -20.40 -7.77 -15.12
N LEU A 136 -20.32 -6.92 -16.16
CA LEU A 136 -19.08 -6.25 -16.57
C LEU A 136 -18.65 -5.17 -15.57
N THR A 137 -19.58 -4.38 -15.04
CA THR A 137 -19.28 -3.35 -14.03
C THR A 137 -18.65 -3.97 -12.79
N ARG A 138 -19.14 -5.12 -12.33
CA ARG A 138 -18.62 -5.78 -11.13
C ARG A 138 -17.17 -6.30 -11.30
N THR A 139 -16.77 -6.66 -12.52
CA THR A 139 -15.37 -7.03 -12.83
C THR A 139 -14.49 -5.83 -13.17
N GLY A 140 -15.02 -4.60 -13.16
CA GLY A 140 -14.29 -3.38 -13.55
C GLY A 140 -14.08 -3.26 -15.06
N GLN A 141 -14.78 -4.06 -15.88
CA GLN A 141 -14.65 -4.05 -17.32
C GLN A 141 -15.60 -3.02 -17.96
N ASN A 142 -15.17 -2.40 -19.06
CA ASN A 142 -15.98 -1.42 -19.78
C ASN A 142 -17.26 -2.08 -20.37
N PRO A 143 -18.47 -1.69 -19.91
CA PRO A 143 -19.72 -2.27 -20.39
C PRO A 143 -19.99 -2.02 -21.88
N SER A 144 -19.34 -1.04 -22.50
CA SER A 144 -19.53 -0.68 -23.92
C SER A 144 -18.67 -1.50 -24.88
N ASN A 145 -17.75 -2.34 -24.39
CA ASN A 145 -16.88 -3.14 -25.25
C ASN A 145 -17.64 -4.35 -25.82
N GLU A 146 -17.79 -4.41 -27.14
CA GLU A 146 -18.56 -5.45 -27.84
C GLU A 146 -17.99 -6.87 -27.66
N VAL A 147 -16.66 -7.01 -27.56
CA VAL A 147 -16.01 -8.32 -27.34
C VAL A 147 -16.38 -8.84 -25.95
N PHE A 148 -16.30 -7.98 -24.94
CA PHE A 148 -16.64 -8.35 -23.56
C PHE A 148 -18.13 -8.68 -23.44
N GLN A 149 -19.00 -7.87 -24.05
CA GLN A 149 -20.44 -8.15 -24.10
C GLN A 149 -20.74 -9.50 -24.74
N ARG A 150 -20.07 -9.86 -25.84
CA ARG A 150 -20.28 -11.13 -26.54
C ARG A 150 -19.85 -12.33 -25.70
N GLU A 151 -18.69 -12.25 -25.04
CA GLU A 151 -18.24 -13.33 -24.14
C GLU A 151 -19.15 -13.50 -22.92
N VAL A 152 -19.53 -12.39 -22.28
CA VAL A 152 -20.47 -12.41 -21.15
C VAL A 152 -21.82 -12.93 -21.59
N ALA A 153 -22.32 -12.56 -22.77
CA ALA A 153 -23.57 -13.08 -23.32
C ALA A 153 -23.51 -14.59 -23.55
N ALA A 154 -22.41 -15.11 -24.10
CA ALA A 154 -22.25 -16.54 -24.36
C ALA A 154 -22.23 -17.37 -23.05
N ALA A 155 -21.51 -16.89 -22.04
CA ALA A 155 -21.50 -17.50 -20.72
C ALA A 155 -22.87 -17.38 -20.02
N LEU A 156 -23.53 -16.21 -20.14
CA LEU A 156 -24.86 -15.97 -19.59
C LEU A 156 -25.90 -16.92 -20.19
N GLU A 157 -25.87 -17.19 -21.51
CA GLU A 157 -26.81 -18.11 -22.15
C GLU A 157 -26.70 -19.55 -21.59
N SER A 158 -25.54 -19.92 -21.03
CA SER A 158 -25.31 -21.24 -20.43
C SER A 158 -25.94 -21.39 -19.04
N VAL A 159 -26.14 -20.28 -18.32
CA VAL A 159 -26.65 -20.25 -16.94
C VAL A 159 -28.06 -19.66 -16.82
N LEU A 160 -28.41 -18.73 -17.70
CA LEU A 160 -29.71 -18.08 -17.85
C LEU A 160 -30.00 -17.87 -19.34
N PRO A 161 -30.53 -18.90 -20.03
CA PRO A 161 -30.97 -18.78 -21.41
C PRO A 161 -32.01 -17.67 -21.58
N ARG A 162 -32.09 -17.04 -22.76
CA ARG A 162 -33.08 -15.97 -23.02
C ARG A 162 -34.52 -16.37 -22.72
N ALA A 163 -34.89 -17.63 -22.94
CA ALA A 163 -36.22 -18.16 -22.61
C ALA A 163 -36.56 -18.05 -21.12
N ASN A 164 -35.55 -18.01 -20.25
CA ASN A 164 -35.70 -17.94 -18.80
C ASN A 164 -35.68 -16.50 -18.25
N LEU A 165 -35.54 -15.48 -19.12
CA LEU A 165 -35.60 -14.07 -18.69
C LEU A 165 -37.00 -13.66 -18.21
N TYR A 166 -38.07 -14.24 -18.75
CA TYR A 166 -39.43 -13.95 -18.28
C TYR A 166 -39.68 -14.50 -16.86
N PRO A 167 -39.43 -15.80 -16.56
CA PRO A 167 -39.40 -16.31 -15.19
C PRO A 167 -38.47 -15.50 -14.27
N PHE A 168 -37.28 -15.16 -14.78
CA PHE A 168 -36.42 -14.05 -14.40
C PHE A 168 -37.13 -12.92 -13.65
N THR A 169 -37.93 -12.21 -14.44
CA THR A 169 -38.57 -10.96 -14.05
C THR A 169 -39.75 -11.12 -13.11
N ALA A 170 -40.28 -12.35 -12.99
CA ALA A 170 -41.41 -12.69 -12.13
C ALA A 170 -41.00 -12.93 -10.67
N LEU A 171 -39.71 -13.19 -10.41
CA LEU A 171 -39.15 -13.23 -9.06
C LEU A 171 -39.39 -11.91 -8.32
N ASP A 172 -39.36 -11.96 -6.99
CA ASP A 172 -39.42 -10.75 -6.18
C ASP A 172 -38.07 -9.98 -6.22
N TYR A 173 -38.02 -8.83 -5.55
CA TYR A 173 -36.82 -8.00 -5.58
C TYR A 173 -35.61 -8.69 -4.92
N ALA A 174 -35.83 -9.40 -3.80
CA ALA A 174 -34.76 -10.03 -3.03
C ALA A 174 -34.19 -11.23 -3.78
N ASP A 175 -35.07 -12.10 -4.30
CA ASP A 175 -34.70 -13.27 -5.09
C ASP A 175 -33.93 -12.87 -6.36
N LYS A 176 -34.33 -11.78 -7.03
CA LYS A 176 -33.58 -11.26 -8.19
C LYS A 176 -32.17 -10.83 -7.82
N ARG A 177 -32.02 -10.14 -6.68
CA ARG A 177 -30.72 -9.67 -6.21
C ARG A 177 -29.80 -10.86 -5.89
N ASP A 178 -30.29 -11.84 -5.13
CA ASP A 178 -29.52 -13.04 -4.81
C ASP A 178 -29.16 -13.80 -6.10
N ARG A 179 -30.11 -13.90 -7.02
CA ARG A 179 -29.87 -14.55 -8.30
C ARG A 179 -28.86 -13.79 -9.18
N LEU A 180 -28.80 -12.47 -9.09
CA LEU A 180 -27.77 -11.68 -9.78
C LEU A 180 -26.37 -11.95 -9.24
N VAL A 181 -26.22 -12.21 -7.94
CA VAL A 181 -24.94 -12.61 -7.33
C VAL A 181 -24.50 -13.96 -7.87
N ASP A 182 -25.40 -14.95 -7.92
CA ASP A 182 -25.12 -16.27 -8.52
C ASP A 182 -24.69 -16.13 -9.97
N LEU A 183 -25.44 -15.36 -10.77
CA LEU A 183 -25.13 -15.16 -12.19
C LEU A 183 -23.76 -14.53 -12.38
N HIS A 184 -23.37 -13.60 -11.51
CA HIS A 184 -22.03 -13.06 -11.53
C HIS A 184 -20.97 -14.12 -11.30
N ASN A 185 -21.13 -14.91 -10.24
CA ASN A 185 -20.18 -15.95 -9.89
C ASN A 185 -20.04 -17.00 -11.00
N TYR A 186 -21.16 -17.48 -11.54
CA TYR A 186 -21.13 -18.50 -12.59
C TYR A 186 -20.59 -17.97 -13.91
N VAL A 187 -21.01 -16.76 -14.33
CA VAL A 187 -20.54 -16.17 -15.59
C VAL A 187 -19.06 -15.86 -15.53
N LEU A 188 -18.57 -15.28 -14.43
CA LEU A 188 -17.14 -15.01 -14.26
C LEU A 188 -16.34 -16.32 -14.23
N GLY A 189 -16.75 -17.31 -13.43
CA GLY A 189 -16.09 -18.62 -13.38
C GLY A 189 -16.02 -19.32 -14.74
N ILE A 190 -17.10 -19.31 -15.53
CA ILE A 190 -17.11 -19.87 -16.89
C ILE A 190 -16.12 -19.13 -17.79
N ARG A 191 -16.06 -17.80 -17.71
CA ARG A 191 -15.12 -17.01 -18.52
C ARG A 191 -13.66 -17.25 -18.13
N LEU A 192 -13.37 -17.39 -16.83
CA LEU A 192 -12.05 -17.76 -16.33
C LEU A 192 -11.62 -19.15 -16.81
N PHE A 193 -12.52 -20.13 -16.74
CA PHE A 193 -12.25 -21.46 -17.26
C PHE A 193 -12.04 -21.47 -18.78
N ASN A 194 -12.86 -20.73 -19.54
CA ASN A 194 -12.69 -20.59 -20.98
C ASN A 194 -11.37 -19.88 -21.34
N LYS A 195 -10.92 -18.93 -20.52
CA LYS A 195 -9.58 -18.32 -20.63
C LYS A 195 -8.48 -19.36 -20.47
N ALA A 196 -8.58 -20.19 -19.43
CA ALA A 196 -7.60 -21.26 -19.17
C ALA A 196 -7.54 -22.32 -20.30
N LEU A 197 -8.60 -22.46 -21.10
CA LEU A 197 -8.64 -23.31 -22.29
C LEU A 197 -8.19 -22.61 -23.58
N GLY A 198 -7.85 -21.31 -23.54
CA GLY A 198 -7.52 -20.51 -24.73
C GLY A 198 -8.71 -20.22 -25.64
N LYS A 199 -9.95 -20.31 -25.13
CA LYS A 199 -11.21 -20.16 -25.89
C LYS A 199 -11.94 -18.85 -25.64
N GLY A 200 -11.39 -17.96 -24.80
CA GLY A 200 -12.02 -16.68 -24.44
C GLY A 200 -11.27 -15.99 -23.30
N GLY A 201 -11.99 -15.17 -22.52
CA GLY A 201 -11.41 -14.45 -21.38
C GLY A 201 -10.82 -13.09 -21.75
N SER A 202 -11.22 -12.53 -22.88
CA SER A 202 -10.76 -11.23 -23.34
C SER A 202 -11.02 -10.17 -22.28
N GLY A 203 -9.96 -9.43 -21.92
CA GLY A 203 -10.01 -8.37 -20.91
C GLY A 203 -10.10 -8.86 -19.46
N LEU A 204 -10.03 -10.16 -19.18
CA LEU A 204 -9.80 -10.67 -17.84
C LEU A 204 -8.30 -10.79 -17.61
N GLY A 205 -7.73 -9.96 -16.74
CA GLY A 205 -6.33 -10.07 -16.30
C GLY A 205 -6.06 -11.40 -15.58
N ASP A 206 -4.80 -11.80 -15.48
CA ASP A 206 -4.42 -12.99 -14.73
C ASP A 206 -4.18 -12.63 -13.27
N LYS A 207 -5.27 -12.28 -12.56
CA LYS A 207 -5.18 -11.70 -11.22
C LYS A 207 -4.50 -12.61 -10.19
N ILE A 208 -4.57 -13.93 -10.38
CA ILE A 208 -3.87 -14.87 -9.52
C ILE A 208 -2.36 -14.70 -9.68
N ARG A 209 -1.87 -14.76 -10.92
CA ARG A 209 -0.44 -14.61 -11.21
C ARG A 209 0.05 -13.20 -10.93
N ASP A 210 -0.66 -12.19 -11.45
CA ASP A 210 -0.27 -10.79 -11.37
C ASP A 210 -0.16 -10.35 -9.89
N ALA A 211 -1.12 -10.73 -9.03
CA ALA A 211 -1.04 -10.46 -7.59
C ALA A 211 0.09 -11.24 -6.89
N SER A 212 0.29 -12.52 -7.24
CA SER A 212 1.36 -13.34 -6.65
C SER A 212 2.74 -12.79 -6.97
N GLU A 213 2.99 -12.42 -8.23
CA GLU A 213 4.25 -11.81 -8.66
C GLU A 213 4.49 -10.48 -7.94
N GLN A 214 3.46 -9.63 -7.85
CA GLN A 214 3.56 -8.33 -7.19
C GLN A 214 3.89 -8.44 -5.70
N VAL A 215 3.21 -9.35 -4.99
CA VAL A 215 3.40 -9.57 -3.54
C VAL A 215 4.79 -10.17 -3.26
N LEU A 216 5.28 -11.06 -4.11
CA LEU A 216 6.65 -11.62 -3.99
C LEU A 216 7.74 -10.58 -4.30
N SER A 217 7.53 -9.77 -5.35
CA SER A 217 8.47 -8.69 -5.70
C SER A 217 8.59 -7.69 -4.56
N LEU A 218 7.46 -7.14 -4.10
CA LEU A 218 7.45 -6.16 -3.03
C LEU A 218 8.03 -6.72 -1.73
N GLY A 219 7.73 -7.99 -1.38
CA GLY A 219 8.32 -8.63 -0.21
C GLY A 219 9.85 -8.77 -0.30
N THR A 220 10.38 -9.01 -1.49
CA THR A 220 11.82 -9.06 -1.73
C THR A 220 12.45 -7.68 -1.58
N ASP A 221 11.81 -6.65 -2.14
CA ASP A 221 12.28 -5.26 -2.05
C ASP A 221 12.28 -4.75 -0.61
N VAL A 222 11.21 -5.03 0.16
CA VAL A 222 11.12 -4.70 1.59
C VAL A 222 12.21 -5.40 2.39
N MET A 223 12.43 -6.70 2.18
CA MET A 223 13.48 -7.45 2.90
C MET A 223 14.88 -6.91 2.60
N ASN A 224 15.19 -6.61 1.33
CA ASN A 224 16.49 -6.04 0.96
C ASN A 224 16.69 -4.67 1.64
N GLN A 225 15.68 -3.82 1.57
CA GLN A 225 15.73 -2.48 2.15
C GLN A 225 15.84 -2.50 3.67
N LEU A 226 15.18 -3.46 4.32
CA LEU A 226 15.26 -3.71 5.76
C LEU A 226 16.66 -4.17 6.16
N GLY A 227 17.25 -5.14 5.45
CA GLY A 227 18.60 -5.62 5.72
C GLY A 227 19.67 -4.53 5.59
N ASP A 228 19.55 -3.68 4.57
CA ASP A 228 20.45 -2.52 4.41
C ASP A 228 20.29 -1.52 5.56
N ALA A 229 19.06 -1.22 5.97
CA ALA A 229 18.79 -0.30 7.08
C ALA A 229 19.29 -0.84 8.43
N GLU A 230 19.08 -2.13 8.69
CA GLU A 230 19.54 -2.81 9.90
C GLU A 230 21.06 -2.74 10.06
N LYS A 231 21.80 -2.94 8.95
CA LYS A 231 23.26 -2.77 8.94
C LYS A 231 23.67 -1.36 9.35
N VAL A 232 23.05 -0.33 8.77
CA VAL A 232 23.37 1.07 9.09
C VAL A 232 23.04 1.41 10.55
N VAL A 233 21.96 0.85 11.11
CA VAL A 233 21.62 0.98 12.53
C VAL A 233 22.65 0.29 13.42
N ALA A 234 23.09 -0.92 13.08
CA ALA A 234 24.11 -1.65 13.81
C ALA A 234 25.43 -0.87 13.84
N ASP A 235 25.87 -0.36 12.68
CA ASP A 235 27.09 0.45 12.55
C ASP A 235 27.01 1.74 13.38
N THR A 236 25.86 2.45 13.32
CA THR A 236 25.64 3.66 14.12
C THR A 236 25.67 3.35 15.62
N GLN A 237 25.06 2.24 16.04
CA GLN A 237 25.05 1.82 17.44
C GLN A 237 26.44 1.40 17.93
N ALA A 238 27.24 0.74 17.09
CA ALA A 238 28.62 0.36 17.43
C ALA A 238 29.48 1.60 17.69
N VAL A 239 29.38 2.63 16.84
CA VAL A 239 30.11 3.90 17.00
C VAL A 239 29.69 4.64 18.26
N ILE A 240 28.38 4.72 18.55
CA ILE A 240 27.87 5.33 19.79
C ILE A 240 28.41 4.61 21.03
N ASN A 241 28.39 3.27 21.04
CA ASN A 241 28.89 2.47 22.14
C ASN A 241 30.40 2.67 22.35
N PHE A 242 31.17 2.73 21.26
CA PHE A 242 32.60 3.02 21.30
C PHE A 242 32.90 4.41 21.86
N ALA A 243 32.17 5.43 21.40
CA ALA A 243 32.30 6.80 21.88
C ALA A 243 32.02 6.91 23.40
N HIS A 244 31.00 6.20 23.90
CA HIS A 244 30.71 6.14 25.34
C HIS A 244 31.83 5.47 26.15
N LYS A 245 32.43 4.39 25.66
CA LYS A 245 33.51 3.67 26.36
C LYS A 245 34.79 4.52 26.47
N MET A 246 35.15 5.21 25.41
CA MET A 246 36.42 5.95 25.35
C MET A 246 36.37 7.34 26.00
N GLY A 247 35.17 7.87 26.27
CA GLY A 247 34.97 9.20 26.85
C GLY A 247 35.59 10.32 26.00
N GLU A 248 35.93 11.47 26.60
CA GLU A 248 36.56 12.61 25.90
C GLU A 248 37.94 12.29 25.27
N LYS A 249 38.53 11.13 25.55
CA LYS A 249 39.89 10.77 25.12
C LYS A 249 39.98 10.14 23.72
N ALA A 250 38.87 9.70 23.13
CA ALA A 250 38.84 9.24 21.73
C ALA A 250 37.89 10.11 20.90
N SER A 251 38.29 11.35 20.62
CA SER A 251 37.70 12.09 19.52
C SER A 251 38.26 11.55 18.20
N THR A 252 37.97 10.29 17.85
CA THR A 252 38.10 9.82 16.46
C THR A 252 36.92 10.36 15.65
N SER A 253 35.72 10.38 16.23
CA SER A 253 34.59 11.09 15.66
C SER A 253 34.55 12.56 16.11
N LYS A 254 34.54 13.49 15.16
CA LYS A 254 34.30 14.94 15.41
C LYS A 254 32.82 15.25 15.63
N ALA A 255 31.94 14.26 15.47
CA ALA A 255 30.50 14.45 15.53
C ALA A 255 30.02 14.57 16.98
N PRO A 256 29.14 15.53 17.30
CA PRO A 256 28.50 15.58 18.60
C PRO A 256 27.74 14.28 18.88
N LEU A 257 27.90 13.68 20.06
CA LEU A 257 27.19 12.45 20.42
C LEU A 257 25.67 12.57 20.29
N GLN A 258 25.12 13.74 20.61
CA GLN A 258 23.70 14.04 20.41
C GLN A 258 23.27 13.87 18.94
N ARG A 259 24.11 14.29 17.99
CA ARG A 259 23.84 14.14 16.56
C ARG A 259 23.76 12.66 16.16
N LEU A 260 24.68 11.84 16.64
CA LEU A 260 24.63 10.39 16.40
C LEU A 260 23.35 9.75 16.96
N HIS A 261 22.89 10.20 18.13
CA HIS A 261 21.61 9.76 18.71
C HIS A 261 20.41 10.19 17.85
N ASP A 262 20.38 11.43 17.37
CA ASP A 262 19.30 11.92 16.51
C ASP A 262 19.25 11.16 15.18
N GLU A 263 20.41 10.86 14.58
CA GLU A 263 20.50 10.03 13.37
C GLU A 263 20.10 8.57 13.62
N LEU A 264 20.47 8.01 14.78
CA LEU A 264 20.04 6.67 15.17
C LEU A 264 18.52 6.62 15.36
N ALA A 265 17.92 7.64 15.95
CA ALA A 265 16.47 7.76 16.11
C ALA A 265 15.76 7.78 14.74
N TYR A 266 16.27 8.57 13.80
CA TYR A 266 15.79 8.58 12.41
C TYR A 266 15.83 7.18 11.78
N LYS A 267 16.99 6.52 11.83
CA LYS A 267 17.19 5.20 11.21
C LYS A 267 16.31 4.11 11.86
N ARG A 268 16.11 4.19 13.18
CA ARG A 268 15.19 3.28 13.90
C ARG A 268 13.74 3.50 13.52
N GLN A 269 13.31 4.75 13.34
CA GLN A 269 11.97 5.04 12.85
C GLN A 269 11.76 4.45 11.45
N TYR A 270 12.76 4.59 10.57
CA TYR A 270 12.73 4.01 9.22
C TYR A 270 12.59 2.49 9.24
N ILE A 271 13.40 1.79 10.05
CA ILE A 271 13.27 0.33 10.26
C ILE A 271 11.89 -0.03 10.81
N GLY A 272 11.35 0.72 11.78
CA GLY A 272 10.02 0.45 12.33
C GLY A 272 8.92 0.46 11.28
N PHE A 273 9.00 1.38 10.31
CA PHE A 273 8.08 1.39 9.16
C PHE A 273 8.31 0.22 8.20
N LEU A 274 9.57 -0.12 7.90
CA LEU A 274 9.89 -1.29 7.06
C LEU A 274 9.43 -2.62 7.68
N GLN A 275 9.57 -2.79 9.00
CA GLN A 275 9.07 -3.96 9.73
C GLN A 275 7.54 -4.05 9.72
N SER A 276 6.86 -2.89 9.76
CA SER A 276 5.40 -2.85 9.62
C SER A 276 4.99 -3.34 8.22
N PHE A 277 5.68 -2.89 7.17
CA PHE A 277 5.47 -3.42 5.82
C PHE A 277 5.77 -4.91 5.71
N GLU A 278 6.87 -5.39 6.26
CA GLU A 278 7.24 -6.81 6.22
C GLU A 278 6.08 -7.67 6.75
N GLN A 279 5.44 -7.26 7.85
CA GLN A 279 4.30 -7.98 8.42
C GLN A 279 3.05 -7.92 7.54
N GLU A 280 2.73 -6.75 6.96
CA GLU A 280 1.60 -6.60 6.04
C GLU A 280 1.79 -7.43 4.75
N ILE A 281 3.01 -7.46 4.21
CA ILE A 281 3.35 -8.24 3.03
C ILE A 281 3.38 -9.74 3.33
N ALA A 282 3.89 -10.16 4.49
CA ALA A 282 3.83 -11.57 4.90
C ALA A 282 2.39 -12.09 4.96
N THR A 283 1.46 -11.26 5.48
CA THR A 283 0.03 -11.58 5.48
C THR A 283 -0.52 -11.72 4.06
N SER A 284 -0.16 -10.78 3.17
CA SER A 284 -0.56 -10.82 1.75
C SER A 284 0.03 -12.04 1.02
N GLN A 285 1.26 -12.45 1.34
CA GLN A 285 1.92 -13.64 0.79
C GLN A 285 1.19 -14.92 1.17
N GLU A 286 0.86 -15.08 2.45
CA GLU A 286 0.08 -16.23 2.93
C GLU A 286 -1.30 -16.28 2.27
N GLN A 287 -1.98 -15.13 2.20
CA GLN A 287 -3.28 -15.03 1.55
C GLN A 287 -3.21 -15.43 0.07
N MET A 288 -2.26 -14.88 -0.70
CA MET A 288 -2.12 -15.22 -2.11
C MET A 288 -1.69 -16.67 -2.35
N HIS A 289 -0.87 -17.23 -1.47
CA HIS A 289 -0.49 -18.64 -1.55
C HIS A 289 -1.72 -19.55 -1.46
N ASN A 290 -2.59 -19.31 -0.48
CA ASN A 290 -3.83 -20.07 -0.31
C ASN A 290 -4.78 -19.87 -1.49
N ILE A 291 -4.97 -18.62 -1.95
CA ILE A 291 -5.83 -18.31 -3.10
C ILE A 291 -5.36 -19.04 -4.36
N ALA A 292 -4.05 -19.03 -4.65
CA ALA A 292 -3.49 -19.66 -5.83
C ALA A 292 -3.67 -21.18 -5.80
N LEU A 293 -3.40 -21.82 -4.65
CA LEU A 293 -3.59 -23.27 -4.47
C LEU A 293 -5.04 -23.70 -4.71
N ASP A 294 -5.99 -23.00 -4.09
CA ASP A 294 -7.42 -23.31 -4.25
C ASP A 294 -7.91 -23.04 -5.68
N TYR A 295 -7.38 -21.98 -6.32
CA TYR A 295 -7.73 -21.64 -7.70
C TYR A 295 -7.27 -22.73 -8.68
N ASP A 296 -6.03 -23.20 -8.53
CA ASP A 296 -5.48 -24.27 -9.34
C ASP A 296 -6.21 -25.59 -9.10
N SER A 297 -6.58 -25.90 -7.85
CA SER A 297 -7.38 -27.07 -7.51
C SER A 297 -8.74 -27.07 -8.22
N HIS A 298 -9.48 -25.97 -8.14
CA HIS A 298 -10.77 -25.82 -8.83
C HIS A 298 -10.63 -25.86 -10.36
N MET A 299 -9.56 -25.28 -10.91
CA MET A 299 -9.26 -25.34 -12.35
C MET A 299 -9.04 -26.77 -12.83
N GLU A 300 -8.23 -27.55 -12.11
CA GLU A 300 -7.96 -28.94 -12.46
C GLU A 300 -9.21 -29.82 -12.34
N GLU A 301 -10.02 -29.65 -11.29
CA GLU A 301 -11.26 -30.40 -11.15
C GLU A 301 -12.23 -30.11 -12.31
N LEU A 302 -12.36 -28.84 -12.73
CA LEU A 302 -13.16 -28.49 -13.90
C LEU A 302 -12.60 -29.10 -15.20
N ARG A 303 -11.27 -29.11 -15.39
CA ARG A 303 -10.64 -29.74 -16.55
C ARG A 303 -10.98 -31.23 -16.62
N GLU A 304 -10.95 -31.93 -15.49
CA GLU A 304 -11.31 -33.35 -15.43
C GLU A 304 -12.80 -33.60 -15.71
N LEU A 305 -13.68 -32.80 -15.11
CA LEU A 305 -15.13 -32.95 -15.24
C LEU A 305 -15.61 -32.66 -16.67
N VAL A 306 -15.10 -31.59 -17.29
CA VAL A 306 -15.51 -31.14 -18.63
C VAL A 306 -14.78 -31.90 -19.74
N GLY A 307 -13.51 -32.26 -19.55
CA GLY A 307 -12.70 -32.95 -20.55
C GLY A 307 -13.16 -34.38 -20.86
N ARG A 308 -13.91 -35.02 -19.95
CA ARG A 308 -14.31 -36.43 -20.07
C ARG A 308 -15.74 -36.66 -20.57
N LYS A 309 -16.59 -35.62 -20.69
CA LYS A 309 -18.04 -35.80 -20.90
C LYS A 309 -18.66 -34.77 -21.84
N SER A 310 -19.65 -35.20 -22.62
CA SER A 310 -20.47 -34.33 -23.48
C SER A 310 -21.48 -33.47 -22.70
N ALA A 311 -21.80 -33.87 -21.46
CA ALA A 311 -22.68 -33.14 -20.54
C ALA A 311 -22.20 -33.33 -19.10
N VAL A 312 -22.11 -32.23 -18.35
CA VAL A 312 -21.65 -32.22 -16.95
C VAL A 312 -22.80 -31.74 -16.06
N PRO A 313 -23.10 -32.43 -14.94
CA PRO A 313 -24.14 -31.99 -13.99
C PRO A 313 -23.85 -30.61 -13.42
N LYS A 314 -24.86 -29.74 -13.40
CA LYS A 314 -24.75 -28.34 -12.93
C LYS A 314 -24.36 -28.29 -11.45
N GLU A 315 -24.85 -29.25 -10.67
CA GLU A 315 -24.60 -29.41 -9.24
C GLU A 315 -23.12 -29.63 -8.91
N ARG A 316 -22.32 -30.07 -9.88
CA ARG A 316 -20.87 -30.26 -9.71
C ARG A 316 -20.05 -29.09 -10.25
N VAL A 317 -20.45 -28.48 -11.37
CA VAL A 317 -19.65 -27.41 -12.00
C VAL A 317 -19.94 -26.01 -11.44
N TYR A 318 -21.16 -25.73 -10.98
CA TYR A 318 -21.52 -24.40 -10.48
C TYR A 318 -20.76 -24.02 -9.20
N PRO A 319 -20.59 -24.92 -8.20
CA PRO A 319 -19.75 -24.61 -7.04
C PRO A 319 -18.30 -24.27 -7.41
N LEU A 320 -17.73 -24.97 -8.40
CA LEU A 320 -16.36 -24.73 -8.86
C LEU A 320 -16.24 -23.38 -9.58
N PHE A 321 -17.18 -23.05 -10.48
CA PHE A 321 -17.21 -21.73 -11.12
C PHE A 321 -17.37 -20.60 -10.13
N GLU A 322 -18.21 -20.79 -9.11
CA GLU A 322 -18.36 -19.84 -8.02
C GLU A 322 -17.08 -19.67 -7.21
N GLY A 323 -16.42 -20.77 -6.84
CA GLY A 323 -15.13 -20.75 -6.15
C GLY A 323 -14.08 -19.96 -6.91
N LEU A 324 -13.92 -20.22 -8.21
CA LEU A 324 -12.98 -19.50 -9.08
C LEU A 324 -13.28 -18.01 -9.18
N SER A 325 -14.56 -17.66 -9.30
CA SER A 325 -14.99 -16.26 -9.32
C SER A 325 -14.63 -15.53 -8.04
N LYS A 326 -14.86 -16.16 -6.88
CA LYS A 326 -14.54 -15.57 -5.57
C LYS A 326 -13.03 -15.40 -5.41
N LEU A 327 -12.26 -16.46 -5.65
CA LEU A 327 -10.79 -16.45 -5.57
C LEU A 327 -10.18 -15.41 -6.51
N TRP A 328 -10.70 -15.26 -7.73
CA TRP A 328 -10.24 -14.23 -8.66
C TRP A 328 -10.56 -12.80 -8.17
N MET A 329 -11.75 -12.58 -7.60
CA MET A 329 -12.12 -11.29 -7.03
C MET A 329 -11.29 -10.96 -5.79
N GLU A 330 -11.01 -11.95 -4.95
CA GLU A 330 -10.13 -11.81 -3.78
C GLU A 330 -8.70 -11.49 -4.21
N ALA A 331 -8.15 -12.19 -5.21
CA ALA A 331 -6.83 -11.86 -5.77
C ALA A 331 -6.77 -10.46 -6.37
N LYS A 332 -7.84 -10.01 -7.04
CA LYS A 332 -7.95 -8.63 -7.54
C LYS A 332 -7.92 -7.62 -6.39
N ASP A 333 -8.58 -7.90 -5.27
CA ASP A 333 -8.56 -7.03 -4.10
C ASP A 333 -7.16 -6.98 -3.46
N VAL A 334 -6.46 -8.12 -3.38
CA VAL A 334 -5.06 -8.17 -2.92
C VAL A 334 -4.13 -7.40 -3.86
N GLU A 335 -4.25 -7.56 -5.18
CA GLU A 335 -3.47 -6.80 -6.17
C GLU A 335 -3.65 -5.28 -6.00
N MET A 336 -4.89 -4.81 -5.84
CA MET A 336 -5.17 -3.38 -5.63
C MET A 336 -4.57 -2.88 -4.32
N HIS A 337 -4.69 -3.65 -3.23
CA HIS A 337 -4.12 -3.30 -1.94
C HIS A 337 -2.59 -3.27 -1.99
N ASN A 338 -1.96 -4.30 -2.59
CA ASN A 338 -0.52 -4.38 -2.70
C ASN A 338 0.07 -3.32 -3.66
N GLY A 339 -0.70 -2.90 -4.67
CA GLY A 339 -0.35 -1.73 -5.49
C GLY A 339 -0.34 -0.41 -4.72
N ALA A 340 -1.24 -0.26 -3.74
CA ALA A 340 -1.20 0.87 -2.82
C ALA A 340 0.02 0.78 -1.90
N LEU A 341 0.30 -0.39 -1.31
CA LEU A 341 1.47 -0.62 -0.46
C LEU A 341 2.78 -0.34 -1.21
N GLN A 342 2.92 -0.80 -2.45
CA GLN A 342 4.10 -0.53 -3.29
C GLN A 342 4.38 0.97 -3.38
N SER A 343 3.35 1.78 -3.63
CA SER A 343 3.57 3.21 -3.78
C SER A 343 3.93 3.92 -2.47
N ILE A 344 3.38 3.45 -1.34
CA ILE A 344 3.76 3.97 -0.02
C ILE A 344 5.20 3.54 0.30
N PHE A 345 5.58 2.32 -0.07
CA PHE A 345 6.93 1.81 0.05
C PHE A 345 7.91 2.63 -0.79
N ASP A 346 7.57 2.97 -2.05
CA ASP A 346 8.41 3.82 -2.90
C ASP A 346 8.65 5.20 -2.26
N GLU A 347 7.61 5.78 -1.64
CA GLU A 347 7.73 7.03 -0.89
C GLU A 347 8.62 6.86 0.35
N LEU A 348 8.46 5.77 1.10
CA LEU A 348 9.33 5.44 2.23
C LEU A 348 10.79 5.27 1.79
N VAL A 349 11.05 4.56 0.69
CA VAL A 349 12.42 4.34 0.15
C VAL A 349 13.10 5.67 -0.22
N SER A 350 12.35 6.73 -0.55
CA SER A 350 12.95 8.06 -0.76
C SER A 350 13.67 8.60 0.50
N PHE A 351 13.29 8.14 1.69
CA PHE A 351 13.91 8.45 2.97
C PHE A 351 15.14 7.57 3.30
N SER A 352 15.49 6.60 2.45
CA SER A 352 16.77 5.88 2.57
C SER A 352 17.99 6.80 2.42
N SER A 353 17.82 7.90 1.68
CA SER A 353 18.82 8.95 1.45
C SER A 353 18.34 10.27 2.07
N PRO A 354 18.49 10.47 3.39
CA PRO A 354 17.90 11.60 4.09
C PRO A 354 18.47 12.95 3.65
N ASN A 355 17.69 14.03 3.83
CA ASN A 355 18.13 15.42 3.58
C ASN A 355 19.02 16.00 4.71
N PHE A 356 19.80 15.16 5.37
CA PHE A 356 20.84 15.55 6.31
C PHE A 356 22.14 14.83 5.98
N LYS A 357 23.27 15.45 6.32
CA LYS A 357 24.58 14.83 6.15
C LYS A 357 24.82 13.85 7.29
N SER A 358 24.89 12.57 6.96
CA SER A 358 25.27 11.54 7.92
C SER A 358 26.67 11.85 8.45
N VAL A 359 26.81 11.90 9.77
CA VAL A 359 28.12 12.07 10.42
C VAL A 359 28.86 10.75 10.60
N LEU A 360 28.17 9.62 10.37
CA LEU A 360 28.76 8.28 10.37
C LEU A 360 29.76 8.15 9.21
N ASN A 361 31.00 7.77 9.51
CA ASN A 361 32.04 7.48 8.51
C ASN A 361 32.60 6.06 8.70
N GLU A 362 33.13 5.49 7.62
CA GLU A 362 33.62 4.09 7.59
C GLU A 362 34.82 3.84 8.52
N GLU A 363 35.64 4.87 8.78
CA GLU A 363 36.79 4.78 9.68
C GLU A 363 36.33 4.58 11.13
N ASP A 364 35.39 5.39 11.61
CA ASP A 364 34.81 5.29 12.95
C ASP A 364 34.13 3.93 13.16
N VAL A 365 33.41 3.43 12.15
CA VAL A 365 32.77 2.12 12.17
C VAL A 365 33.82 1.00 12.28
N SER A 366 34.87 1.05 11.45
CA SER A 366 35.96 0.08 11.47
C SER A 366 36.68 0.06 12.82
N THR A 367 36.95 1.23 13.39
CA THR A 367 37.56 1.37 14.71
C THR A 367 36.67 0.79 15.81
N ALA A 368 35.36 1.08 15.78
CA ALA A 368 34.41 0.56 16.74
C ALA A 368 34.32 -0.99 16.71
N TYR A 369 34.35 -1.60 15.53
CA TYR A 369 34.34 -3.06 15.43
C TYR A 369 35.67 -3.71 15.86
N ARG A 370 36.82 -3.08 15.61
CA ARG A 370 38.12 -3.58 16.10
C ARG A 370 38.20 -3.59 17.63
N ASP A 371 37.66 -2.56 18.28
CA ASP A 371 37.51 -2.53 19.75
C ASP A 371 36.62 -3.68 20.25
N GLN A 372 35.47 -3.92 19.61
CA GLN A 372 34.56 -5.01 19.99
C GLN A 372 35.19 -6.40 19.83
N GLN A 373 36.08 -6.58 18.86
CA GLN A 373 36.79 -7.84 18.61
C GLN A 373 38.03 -8.02 19.51
N GLY A 374 38.38 -7.02 20.34
CA GLY A 374 39.54 -7.08 21.24
C GLY A 374 40.89 -6.92 20.53
N GLU A 375 40.91 -6.40 19.31
CA GLU A 375 42.16 -6.04 18.63
C GLU A 375 42.67 -4.68 19.15
N GLU A 376 43.38 -4.68 20.28
CA GLU A 376 44.11 -3.48 20.70
C GLU A 376 45.10 -3.07 19.61
N ALA A 377 44.92 -1.87 19.07
CA ALA A 377 45.89 -1.24 18.19
C ALA A 377 47.20 -1.03 18.98
N LYS A 378 48.22 -1.86 18.71
CA LYS A 378 49.58 -1.63 19.22
C LYS A 378 50.01 -0.21 18.85
N PRO A 379 50.40 0.64 19.82
CA PRO A 379 50.98 1.94 19.52
C PRO A 379 52.29 1.74 18.73
N GLY A 380 52.51 2.61 17.75
CA GLY A 380 53.54 2.46 16.72
C GLY A 380 54.96 2.20 17.24
N ALA A 381 55.63 1.24 16.61
CA ALA A 381 57.06 1.07 16.68
C ALA A 381 57.74 2.03 15.69
N GLU A 382 57.81 3.31 16.02
CA GLU A 382 58.71 4.27 15.37
C GLU A 382 59.42 5.11 16.45
N ALA A 383 60.48 4.54 17.04
CA ALA A 383 61.54 5.30 17.70
C ALA A 383 62.70 4.37 18.10
N ALA A 384 63.50 3.91 17.12
CA ALA A 384 64.86 3.38 17.38
C ALA A 384 65.66 3.23 16.07
N ALA A 385 65.89 4.32 15.34
CA ALA A 385 66.92 4.36 14.29
C ALA A 385 67.44 5.78 14.08
N ALA A 386 67.88 6.44 15.15
CA ALA A 386 68.70 7.64 15.06
C ALA A 386 69.58 7.73 16.31
N GLY A 387 70.77 7.13 16.25
CA GLY A 387 71.75 7.28 17.32
C GLY A 387 72.91 6.31 17.22
N GLY A 388 73.96 6.72 16.51
CA GLY A 388 75.32 6.25 16.77
C GLY A 388 75.98 5.49 15.63
N GLU A 389 76.79 6.19 14.84
CA GLU A 389 78.22 5.85 14.73
C GLU A 389 78.96 7.01 14.04
N GLY A 390 79.68 7.76 14.88
CA GLY A 390 80.78 8.63 14.49
C GLY A 390 81.94 8.32 15.43
N ALA A 391 82.92 7.58 14.93
CA ALA A 391 84.31 7.54 15.37
C ALA A 391 85.16 7.01 14.20
#